data_AF-A0A814KCA4-F1
#
_entry.id   AF-A0A814KCA4-F1
#
_cell.length_a   1.000
_cell.length_b   1.000
_cell.length_c   1.000
_cell.angle_alpha   90.00
_cell.angle_beta   90.00
_cell.angle_gamma   90.00
#
_symmetry.space_group_name_H-M   'P 1'
#
loop_
_entity.id
_entity.type
_entity.pdbx_description
1 polymer ?
#
loop_
_entity_poly.entity_id
_entity_poly.type
_entity_poly.pdbx_seq_one_letter_code
_entity_poly.pdbx_strand_id
1 'polypeptide(L)' 'MLMLVIHEKFGIVEGLITTVHSYTATQKTVDGPSNKDWRGGRTAATMKNT' A
#
# COMPACT_ATOMS: atom_id res chain seq x y z
N MET A 1 3.79 16.38 -0.01
CA MET A 1 3.50 17.82 0.02
C MET A 1 2.45 18.22 1.04
N LEU A 2 1.32 17.49 1.17
CA LEU A 2 0.25 17.85 2.10
C LEU A 2 0.70 18.01 3.57
N MET A 3 1.49 17.06 4.09
CA MET A 3 1.94 17.12 5.48
C MET A 3 2.84 18.33 5.78
N LEU A 4 3.62 18.79 4.80
CA LEU A 4 4.48 19.96 4.94
C LEU A 4 3.66 21.23 5.18
N VAL A 5 2.63 21.45 4.36
CA VAL A 5 1.75 22.63 4.44
C VAL A 5 0.98 22.67 5.77
N ILE A 6 0.57 21.50 6.28
CA ILE A 6 -0.14 21.41 7.55
C ILE A 6 0.82 21.63 8.73
N HIS A 7 2.03 21.10 8.67
CA HIS A 7 3.05 21.28 9.72
C HIS A 7 3.45 22.75 9.87
N GLU A 8 3.72 23.45 8.77
CA GLU A 8 4.11 24.87 8.80
C GLU A 8 3.01 25.79 9.34
N LYS A 9 1.73 25.44 9.16
CA LYS A 9 0.61 26.28 9.59
C LYS A 9 0.04 25.95 10.97
N PHE A 10 0.10 24.69 11.38
CA PHE A 10 -0.64 24.21 12.56
C PHE A 10 0.24 23.45 13.56
N GLY A 11 1.48 23.10 13.21
CA GLY A 11 2.38 22.32 14.07
C GLY A 11 1.87 20.91 14.31
N ILE A 12 2.44 19.90 13.64
CA ILE A 12 2.05 18.50 13.83
C ILE A 12 2.97 17.88 14.89
N VAL A 13 2.40 17.43 16.01
CA VAL A 13 3.14 16.72 17.08
C VAL A 13 3.29 15.24 16.74
N GLU A 14 2.24 14.60 16.21
CA GLU A 14 2.24 13.21 15.74
C GLU A 14 1.31 13.03 14.52
N GLY A 15 1.60 12.06 13.65
CA GLY A 15 0.77 11.77 12.47
C GLY A 15 0.92 10.34 11.97
N LEU A 16 -0.20 9.69 11.66
CA LEU A 16 -0.27 8.35 11.09
C LEU A 16 -0.91 8.42 9.70
N ILE A 17 -0.29 7.77 8.71
CA ILE A 17 -0.72 7.80 7.31
C ILE A 17 -1.00 6.38 6.83
N THR A 18 -2.16 6.19 6.21
CA THR A 18 -2.51 4.97 5.49
C THR A 18 -2.78 5.31 4.04
N THR A 19 -2.17 4.59 3.11
CA THR A 19 -2.44 4.74 1.67
C THR A 19 -3.21 3.54 1.16
N VAL A 20 -4.26 3.80 0.38
CA VAL A 20 -4.83 2.78 -0.50
C VAL A 20 -4.03 2.84 -1.79
N HIS A 21 -3.26 1.79 -2.06
CA HIS A 21 -2.34 1.73 -3.19
C HIS A 21 -2.77 0.67 -4.21
N SER A 22 -2.74 1.02 -5.49
CA SER A 22 -2.95 0.06 -6.58
C SER A 22 -1.84 -0.99 -6.61
N TYR A 23 -2.07 -2.13 -7.24
CA TYR A 23 -1.04 -3.15 -7.37
C TYR A 23 0.13 -2.66 -8.25
N THR A 24 1.35 -3.09 -7.93
CA THR A 24 2.59 -2.75 -8.62
C THR A 24 3.29 -4.01 -9.14
N ALA A 25 4.33 -3.84 -9.98
CA ALA A 25 5.03 -4.93 -10.66
C ALA A 25 5.65 -5.99 -9.74
N THR A 26 5.80 -5.73 -8.44
CA THR A 26 6.37 -6.68 -7.48
C THR A 26 5.34 -7.69 -6.97
N GLN A 27 4.05 -7.34 -7.01
CA GLN A 27 2.94 -8.20 -6.59
C GLN A 27 2.63 -9.24 -7.68
N LYS A 28 2.22 -10.45 -7.25
CA LYS A 28 2.12 -11.62 -8.12
C LYS A 28 0.72 -11.77 -8.71
N THR A 29 0.64 -12.21 -9.97
CA THR A 29 -0.62 -12.44 -10.69
C THR A 29 -1.40 -13.65 -10.17
N VAL A 30 -0.68 -14.64 -9.65
CA VAL A 30 -1.20 -15.82 -8.96
C VAL A 30 -0.40 -16.00 -7.66
N ASP A 31 -0.95 -16.77 -6.73
CA ASP A 31 -0.28 -17.06 -5.47
C ASP A 31 1.11 -17.65 -5.71
N GLY A 32 2.13 -17.04 -5.10
CA GLY A 32 3.52 -17.46 -5.27
C GLY A 32 4.41 -17.02 -4.11
N PRO A 33 5.60 -17.62 -3.97
CA PRO A 33 6.50 -17.31 -2.87
C PRO A 33 7.00 -15.86 -2.96
N SER A 34 6.79 -15.11 -1.89
CA SER A 34 7.33 -13.77 -1.69
C SER A 34 8.15 -13.76 -0.40
N ASN A 35 9.47 -13.92 -0.56
CA ASN A 35 10.40 -14.21 0.55
C ASN A 35 10.52 -13.08 1.59
N LYS A 36 10.11 -11.86 1.25
CA LYS A 36 10.18 -10.69 2.13
C LYS A 36 8.80 -10.18 2.60
N ASP A 37 7.74 -10.55 1.89
CA ASP A 37 6.37 -10.16 2.22
C ASP A 37 5.39 -11.25 1.75
N TRP A 38 5.08 -12.17 2.64
CA TRP A 38 4.18 -13.30 2.42
C TRP A 38 2.77 -12.87 1.98
N ARG A 39 2.32 -11.66 2.35
CA ARG A 39 0.99 -11.14 1.94
C ARG A 39 1.02 -10.64 0.50
N GLY A 40 2.10 -9.97 0.09
CA GLY A 40 2.32 -9.54 -1.30
C GLY A 40 2.52 -10.69 -2.31
N GLY A 41 2.73 -11.92 -1.81
CA GLY A 41 2.76 -13.14 -2.62
C GLY A 41 1.38 -13.70 -2.98
N ARG A 42 0.30 -13.14 -2.41
CA ARG A 42 -1.07 -13.53 -2.76
C ARG A 42 -1.49 -12.85 -4.06
N THR A 43 -2.44 -13.49 -4.74
CA THR A 43 -3.03 -13.05 -6.01
C THR A 43 -3.46 -11.59 -5.93
N ALA A 44 -2.77 -10.73 -6.67
CA ALA A 44 -2.96 -9.28 -6.62
C ALA A 44 -4.29 -8.82 -7.27
N ALA A 45 -4.80 -9.61 -8.23
CA ALA A 45 -6.05 -9.34 -8.93
C ALA A 45 -6.92 -10.60 -8.89
N THR A 46 -7.97 -10.58 -8.08
CA THR A 46 -8.96 -11.65 -8.06
C THR A 46 -10.01 -11.41 -9.15
N MET A 47 -10.00 -12.21 -10.22
CA MET A 47 -11.18 -12.36 -11.06
C MET A 47 -12.14 -13.32 -10.34
N LYS A 48 -13.24 -12.80 -9.79
CA LYS A 48 -14.36 -13.63 -9.34
C LYS A 48 -15.32 -13.79 -10.53
N ASN A 49 -15.36 -14.98 -11.09
CA ASN A 49 -16.44 -15.39 -12.01
C ASN A 49 -17.69 -15.71 -11.17
N THR A 50 -18.43 -14.67 -10.80
CA THR A 50 -19.84 -14.77 -10.43
C THR A 50 -20.65 -14.09 -11.52
#